data_AF-A0A1X0UNS6-F1
#
_entry.id   AF-A0A1X0UNS6-F1
#
_cell.length_a   1.000
_cell.length_b   1.000
_cell.length_c   1.000
_cell.angle_alpha   90.00
_cell.angle_beta   90.00
_cell.angle_gamma   90.00
#
_symmetry.space_group_name_H-M   'P 1'
#
loop_
_entity.id
_entity.type
_entity.pdbx_description
1 polymer ?
#
loop_
_entity_poly.entity_id
_entity_poly.type
_entity_poly.pdbx_seq_one_letter_code
_entity_poly.pdbx_strand_id
1 'polypeptide(L)'
;MVAEVFSDKEFQSLRRFPEIGRQELVRFFTLTPADVAFVDPGRGRGAADRLGLAGTLCTLPWLGFVPDAVTAAPRAAVTRLAEQLRVDPDEIDSYGRRAKTRTDHLRLAAKYLSWRVPTMVELEELDQFLLARSMEHDSPTLLFRLA
;
A
#
# COMPACT_ATOMS: atom_id res chain seq x y z
N MET A 1 -9.04 23.51 21.50
CA MET A 1 -7.88 22.61 21.43
C MET A 1 -8.37 21.29 20.87
N VAL A 2 -7.84 20.85 19.73
CA VAL A 2 -8.13 19.51 19.21
C VAL A 2 -7.37 18.54 20.09
N ALA A 3 -8.07 17.66 20.81
CA ALA A 3 -7.41 16.61 21.58
C ALA A 3 -6.69 15.66 20.61
N GLU A 4 -5.43 15.36 20.89
CA GLU A 4 -4.65 14.41 20.10
C GLU A 4 -5.26 13.01 20.28
N VAL A 5 -5.83 12.46 19.20
CA VAL A 5 -6.57 11.18 19.23
C VAL A 5 -5.63 9.97 19.31
N PHE A 6 -4.41 10.11 18.80
CA PHE A 6 -3.34 9.11 18.83
C PHE A 6 -2.03 9.80 19.18
N SER A 7 -1.17 9.10 19.93
CA SER A 7 0.22 9.50 20.09
C SER A 7 1.00 9.35 18.78
N ASP A 8 2.11 10.06 18.64
CA ASP A 8 3.04 9.91 17.51
C ASP A 8 3.44 8.45 17.26
N LYS A 9 3.63 7.68 18.33
CA LYS A 9 4.01 6.26 18.26
C LYS A 9 2.89 5.41 17.69
N GLU A 10 1.65 5.63 18.12
CA GLU A 10 0.48 4.93 17.59
C GLU A 10 0.29 5.30 16.12
N PHE A 11 0.37 6.59 15.78
CA PHE A 11 0.24 7.05 14.40
C PHE A 11 1.30 6.44 13.47
N GLN A 12 2.55 6.35 13.92
CA GLN A 12 3.61 5.65 13.18
C GLN A 12 3.33 4.16 13.01
N SER A 13 2.71 3.51 14.01
CA SER A 13 2.35 2.10 13.92
C SER A 13 1.27 1.87 12.86
N LEU A 14 0.28 2.77 12.75
CA LEU A 14 -0.81 2.68 11.77
C LEU A 14 -0.34 2.81 10.31
N ARG A 15 0.84 3.40 10.09
CA ARG A 15 1.43 3.62 8.75
C ARG A 15 2.37 2.50 8.31
N ARG A 16 2.53 1.44 9.10
CA ARG A 16 3.39 0.29 8.80
C ARG A 16 2.59 -0.85 8.19
N PHE A 17 3.30 -1.83 7.64
CA PHE A 17 2.68 -3.08 7.27
C PHE A 17 2.17 -3.81 8.52
N PRO A 18 0.91 -4.26 8.53
CA PRO A 18 0.43 -5.15 9.56
C PRO A 18 0.99 -6.56 9.35
N GLU A 19 0.77 -7.44 10.31
CA GLU A 19 0.90 -8.87 10.07
C GLU A 19 -0.05 -9.30 8.95
N ILE A 20 0.39 -10.25 8.13
CA ILE A 20 -0.41 -10.74 7.00
C ILE A 20 -0.79 -12.20 7.20
N GLY A 21 -2.08 -12.49 7.11
CA GLY A 21 -2.63 -13.82 7.14
C GLY A 21 -2.60 -14.51 5.78
N ARG A 22 -2.84 -15.83 5.79
CA ARG A 22 -2.87 -16.64 4.56
C ARG A 22 -3.93 -16.19 3.57
N GLN A 23 -5.11 -15.79 4.04
CA GLN A 23 -6.20 -15.34 3.16
C GLN A 23 -5.85 -14.05 2.43
N GLU A 24 -5.23 -13.09 3.12
CA GLU A 24 -4.78 -11.82 2.53
C GLU A 24 -3.65 -12.05 1.53
N LEU A 25 -2.70 -12.95 1.83
CA LEU A 25 -1.65 -13.35 0.90
C LEU A 25 -2.23 -13.90 -0.41
N VAL A 26 -3.20 -14.81 -0.32
CA VAL A 26 -3.84 -15.38 -1.51
C VAL A 26 -4.62 -14.31 -2.28
N ARG A 27 -5.37 -13.46 -1.57
CA ARG A 27 -6.25 -12.45 -2.17
C ARG A 27 -5.49 -11.31 -2.84
N PHE A 28 -4.45 -10.78 -2.20
CA PHE A 28 -3.82 -9.53 -2.62
C PHE A 28 -2.42 -9.71 -3.23
N PHE A 29 -1.69 -10.76 -2.85
CA PHE A 29 -0.31 -11.01 -3.30
C PHE A 29 -0.23 -12.12 -4.35
N THR A 30 -1.22 -12.17 -5.24
CA THR A 30 -1.24 -13.07 -6.39
C THR A 30 -1.34 -12.22 -7.66
N LEU A 31 -0.26 -12.24 -8.45
CA LEU A 31 -0.16 -11.50 -9.70
C LEU A 31 -0.83 -12.29 -10.83
N THR A 32 -1.69 -11.62 -11.58
CA THR A 32 -2.18 -12.13 -12.86
C THR A 32 -1.08 -12.05 -13.93
N PRO A 33 -1.25 -12.73 -15.08
CA PRO A 33 -0.32 -12.58 -16.19
C PRO A 33 -0.18 -11.13 -16.67
N ALA A 34 -1.25 -10.33 -16.61
CA ALA A 34 -1.22 -8.91 -16.95
C ALA A 34 -0.37 -8.12 -15.94
N ASP A 35 -0.50 -8.43 -14.65
CA ASP A 35 0.30 -7.80 -13.60
C ASP A 35 1.78 -8.12 -13.78
N VAL A 36 2.12 -9.38 -14.08
CA VAL A 36 3.50 -9.80 -14.36
C VAL A 36 4.07 -9.03 -15.56
N ALA A 37 3.32 -8.93 -16.67
CA ALA A 37 3.76 -8.18 -17.84
C ALA A 37 3.90 -6.67 -17.57
N PHE A 38 3.05 -6.12 -16.70
CA PHE A 38 3.12 -4.74 -16.27
C PHE A 38 4.36 -4.46 -15.40
N VAL A 39 4.66 -5.34 -14.43
CA VAL A 39 5.82 -5.15 -13.52
C VAL A 39 7.15 -5.51 -14.18
N ASP A 40 7.17 -6.53 -15.04
CA ASP A 40 8.32 -6.97 -15.82
C ASP A 40 8.06 -6.89 -17.34
N PRO A 41 8.21 -5.71 -17.95
CA PRO A 41 8.03 -5.52 -19.40
C PRO A 41 9.22 -6.06 -20.22
N GLY A 42 10.12 -6.85 -19.62
CA GLY A 42 11.28 -7.47 -20.28
C GLY A 42 12.52 -6.59 -20.42
N ARG A 43 12.40 -5.26 -20.24
CA ARG A 43 13.55 -4.33 -20.25
C ARG A 43 13.34 -3.14 -19.31
N GLY A 44 14.42 -2.62 -18.73
CA GLY A 44 14.43 -1.34 -18.00
C GLY A 44 14.14 -1.41 -16.49
N ARG A 45 13.79 -2.57 -15.93
CA ARG A 45 13.66 -2.75 -14.47
C ARG A 45 14.51 -3.92 -13.98
N GLY A 46 15.32 -3.69 -12.96
CA GLY A 46 16.06 -4.74 -12.23
C GLY A 46 15.14 -5.52 -11.28
N ALA A 47 15.65 -6.60 -10.67
CA ALA A 47 14.87 -7.46 -9.76
C ALA A 47 14.26 -6.67 -8.60
N ALA A 48 15.05 -5.82 -7.94
CA ALA A 48 14.60 -4.94 -6.86
C ALA A 48 13.45 -4.00 -7.28
N ASP A 49 13.52 -3.42 -8.47
CA ASP A 49 12.47 -2.53 -8.98
C ASP A 49 11.18 -3.30 -9.30
N ARG A 50 11.29 -4.52 -9.83
CA ARG A 50 10.14 -5.40 -10.10
C ARG A 50 9.47 -5.80 -8.80
N LEU A 51 10.23 -6.23 -7.79
CA LEU A 51 9.68 -6.58 -6.47
C LEU A 51 9.04 -5.37 -5.79
N GLY A 52 9.71 -4.21 -5.82
CA GLY A 52 9.17 -3.00 -5.21
C GLY A 52 7.90 -2.50 -5.89
N LEU A 53 7.82 -2.58 -7.23
CA LEU A 53 6.62 -2.23 -7.98
C LEU A 53 5.50 -3.25 -7.73
N ALA A 54 5.79 -4.55 -7.74
CA ALA A 54 4.80 -5.59 -7.42
C ALA A 54 4.29 -5.48 -5.99
N GLY A 55 5.16 -5.22 -5.02
CA GLY A 55 4.77 -4.95 -3.64
C GLY A 55 3.85 -3.74 -3.54
N THR A 56 4.20 -2.64 -4.22
CA THR A 56 3.35 -1.43 -4.29
C THR A 56 1.98 -1.73 -4.92
N LEU A 57 1.96 -2.47 -6.03
CA LEU A 57 0.75 -2.89 -6.74
C LEU A 57 -0.19 -3.71 -5.86
N CYS A 58 0.35 -4.69 -5.13
CA CYS A 58 -0.43 -5.57 -4.25
C CYS A 58 -0.87 -4.89 -2.94
N THR A 59 -0.07 -3.94 -2.44
CA THR A 59 -0.35 -3.27 -1.16
C THR A 59 -1.50 -2.26 -1.28
N LEU A 60 -1.62 -1.55 -2.39
CA LEU A 60 -2.68 -0.56 -2.61
C LEU A 60 -4.09 -1.13 -2.38
N PRO A 61 -4.51 -2.24 -3.01
CA PRO A 61 -5.81 -2.86 -2.76
C PRO A 61 -5.96 -3.50 -1.37
N TRP A 62 -4.85 -3.87 -0.72
CA TRP A 62 -4.88 -4.49 0.60
C TRP A 62 -5.09 -3.47 1.72
N LEU A 63 -4.29 -2.39 1.73
CA LEU A 63 -4.27 -1.42 2.83
C LEU A 63 -4.96 -0.10 2.49
N GLY A 64 -5.25 0.17 1.21
CA GLY A 64 -5.73 1.47 0.75
C GLY A 64 -4.63 2.54 0.63
N PHE A 65 -3.41 2.23 1.06
CA PHE A 65 -2.22 3.07 0.94
C PHE A 65 -0.96 2.19 0.83
N VAL A 66 0.21 2.79 0.64
CA VAL A 66 1.50 2.07 0.63
C VAL A 66 2.40 2.65 1.71
N PRO A 67 2.85 1.85 2.70
CA PRO A 67 3.85 2.27 3.69
C PRO A 67 5.14 2.79 3.03
N ASP A 68 5.73 3.85 3.60
CA ASP A 68 6.97 4.45 3.06
C ASP A 68 8.12 3.43 2.99
N ALA A 69 8.24 2.60 4.02
CA ALA A 69 9.21 1.52 4.10
C ALA A 69 8.70 0.26 3.38
N VAL A 70 8.58 0.32 2.05
CA VAL A 70 8.13 -0.82 1.22
C VAL A 70 9.01 -2.06 1.44
N THR A 71 10.29 -1.89 1.76
CA THR A 71 11.21 -2.99 2.09
C THR A 71 10.87 -3.70 3.40
N ALA A 72 10.03 -3.10 4.26
CA ALA A 72 9.51 -3.72 5.48
C ALA A 72 8.21 -4.51 5.23
N ALA A 73 7.84 -4.77 3.97
CA ALA A 73 6.72 -5.63 3.64
C ALA A 73 6.89 -7.03 4.26
N PRO A 74 5.82 -7.72 4.68
CA PRO A 74 5.93 -9.01 5.31
C PRO A 74 6.69 -10.02 4.44
N ARG A 75 7.63 -10.77 5.02
CA ARG A 75 8.50 -11.69 4.26
C ARG A 75 7.71 -12.70 3.41
N ALA A 76 6.59 -13.19 3.92
CA ALA A 76 5.71 -14.11 3.19
C ALA A 76 5.15 -13.48 1.90
N ALA A 77 4.81 -12.19 1.93
CA ALA A 77 4.34 -11.46 0.75
C ALA A 77 5.47 -11.26 -0.26
N VAL A 78 6.65 -10.82 0.21
CA VAL A 78 7.83 -10.65 -0.66
C VAL A 78 8.23 -11.97 -1.33
N THR A 79 8.29 -13.06 -0.56
CA THR A 79 8.66 -14.40 -1.08
C THR A 79 7.68 -14.86 -2.16
N ARG A 80 6.38 -14.70 -1.92
CA ARG A 80 5.34 -15.07 -2.89
C ARG A 80 5.44 -14.25 -4.19
N LEU A 81 5.76 -12.96 -4.11
CA LEU A 81 5.97 -12.13 -5.30
C LEU A 81 7.26 -12.52 -6.03
N ALA A 82 8.33 -12.79 -5.30
CA ALA A 82 9.62 -13.20 -5.84
C ALA A 82 9.51 -14.50 -6.64
N GLU A 83 8.76 -15.49 -6.12
CA GLU A 83 8.46 -16.74 -6.83
C GLU A 83 7.72 -16.49 -8.16
N GLN A 84 6.69 -15.64 -8.15
CA GLN A 84 5.90 -15.31 -9.34
C GLN A 84 6.73 -14.56 -10.40
N LEU A 85 7.71 -13.77 -9.97
CA LEU A 85 8.59 -12.98 -10.82
C LEU A 85 9.92 -13.67 -11.17
N ARG A 86 10.18 -14.85 -10.57
CA ARG A 86 11.42 -15.63 -10.73
C ARG A 86 12.67 -14.82 -10.39
N VAL A 87 12.63 -14.11 -9.27
CA VAL A 87 13.76 -13.32 -8.73
C VAL A 87 14.05 -13.75 -7.29
N ASP A 88 15.20 -13.36 -6.76
CA ASP A 88 15.53 -13.59 -5.36
C ASP A 88 14.72 -12.62 -4.47
N PRO A 89 14.00 -13.08 -3.42
CA PRO A 89 13.28 -12.20 -2.51
C PRO A 89 14.18 -11.17 -1.79
N ASP A 90 15.46 -11.45 -1.61
CA ASP A 90 16.40 -10.54 -0.92
C ASP A 90 16.75 -9.31 -1.76
N GLU A 91 16.46 -9.32 -3.06
CA GLU A 91 16.60 -8.15 -3.93
C GLU A 91 15.76 -6.96 -3.46
N ILE A 92 14.69 -7.20 -2.69
CA ILE A 92 13.85 -6.15 -2.11
C ILE A 92 14.66 -5.19 -1.22
N ASP A 93 15.73 -5.65 -0.57
CA ASP A 93 16.53 -4.82 0.35
C ASP A 93 17.25 -3.68 -0.39
N SER A 94 17.44 -3.84 -1.70
CA SER A 94 18.06 -2.84 -2.55
C SER A 94 17.05 -1.90 -3.24
N TYR A 95 15.74 -2.14 -3.06
CA TYR A 95 14.67 -1.34 -3.64
C TYR A 95 14.62 0.07 -3.04
N GLY A 96 14.28 1.06 -3.88
CA GLY A 96 13.91 2.39 -3.40
C GLY A 96 15.06 3.21 -2.81
N ARG A 97 16.33 2.79 -2.98
CA ARG A 97 17.52 3.57 -2.59
C ARG A 97 17.53 4.99 -3.16
N ARG A 98 16.87 5.20 -4.30
CA ARG A 98 16.57 6.53 -4.85
C ARG A 98 15.16 6.94 -4.44
N ALA A 99 15.03 8.07 -3.75
CA ALA A 99 13.73 8.57 -3.26
C ALA A 99 12.65 8.64 -4.36
N LYS A 100 13.04 9.04 -5.59
CA LYS A 100 12.14 9.20 -6.73
C LYS A 100 11.49 7.89 -7.20
N THR A 101 12.17 6.75 -7.04
CA THR A 101 11.68 5.45 -7.53
C THR A 101 10.37 5.02 -6.84
N ARG A 102 10.25 5.23 -5.53
CA ARG A 102 9.05 4.85 -4.76
C ARG A 102 7.82 5.64 -5.20
N THR A 103 7.96 6.95 -5.31
CA THR A 103 6.88 7.83 -5.78
C THR A 103 6.46 7.51 -7.21
N ASP A 104 7.43 7.25 -8.10
CA ASP A 104 7.13 6.91 -9.49
C ASP A 104 6.44 5.54 -9.61
N HIS A 105 6.85 4.55 -8.82
CA HIS A 105 6.18 3.25 -8.77
C HIS A 105 4.77 3.33 -8.18
N LEU A 106 4.56 4.14 -7.14
CA LEU A 106 3.22 4.37 -6.59
C LEU A 106 2.29 4.98 -7.64
N ARG A 107 2.75 6.00 -8.37
CA ARG A 107 1.98 6.60 -9.47
C ARG A 107 1.68 5.60 -10.57
N LEU A 108 2.66 4.77 -10.92
CA LEU A 108 2.50 3.77 -11.97
C LEU A 108 1.49 2.69 -11.58
N ALA A 109 1.58 2.16 -10.35
CA ALA A 109 0.64 1.18 -9.81
C ALA A 109 -0.77 1.75 -9.68
N ALA A 110 -0.91 2.97 -9.13
CA ALA A 110 -2.20 3.64 -9.03
C ALA A 110 -2.87 3.80 -10.42
N LYS A 111 -2.10 4.26 -11.42
CA LYS A 111 -2.61 4.37 -12.79
C LYS A 111 -3.04 3.02 -13.37
N TYR A 112 -2.24 1.98 -13.17
CA TYR A 112 -2.56 0.63 -13.66
C TYR A 112 -3.83 0.07 -13.02
N LEU A 113 -4.01 0.29 -11.71
CA LEU A 113 -5.22 -0.10 -10.97
C LEU A 113 -6.41 0.83 -11.21
N SER A 114 -6.28 1.86 -12.05
CA SER A 114 -7.30 2.89 -12.29
C SER A 114 -7.71 3.68 -11.03
N TRP A 115 -6.79 3.81 -10.07
CA TRP A 115 -6.94 4.70 -8.94
C TRP A 115 -6.76 6.14 -9.39
N ARG A 116 -7.53 7.04 -8.79
CA ARG A 116 -7.48 8.47 -9.07
C ARG A 116 -7.42 9.26 -7.77
N VAL A 117 -6.85 10.46 -7.86
CA VAL A 117 -6.95 11.43 -6.78
C VAL A 117 -8.40 11.90 -6.72
N PRO A 118 -9.04 11.92 -5.53
CA PRO A 118 -10.37 12.48 -5.37
C PRO A 118 -10.38 13.96 -5.75
N THR A 119 -11.49 14.42 -6.31
CA THR A 119 -11.74 15.84 -6.54
C THR A 119 -12.02 16.55 -5.22
N MET A 120 -11.92 17.89 -5.20
CA MET A 120 -12.26 18.67 -4.01
C MET A 120 -13.71 18.44 -3.55
N VAL A 121 -14.64 18.28 -4.49
CA VAL A 121 -16.05 18.00 -4.17
C VAL A 121 -16.20 16.65 -3.47
N GLU A 122 -15.55 15.61 -3.98
CA GLU A 122 -15.60 14.28 -3.36
C GLU A 122 -14.91 14.24 -1.98
N LEU A 123 -13.87 15.06 -1.79
CA LEU A 123 -13.26 15.22 -0.47
C LEU A 123 -14.20 15.94 0.50
N GLU A 124 -14.94 16.95 0.04
CA GLU A 124 -15.95 17.64 0.84
C GLU A 124 -17.12 16.71 1.19
N GLU A 125 -17.60 15.91 0.24
CA GLU A 125 -18.62 14.88 0.49
C GLU A 125 -18.14 13.83 1.52
N LEU A 126 -16.89 13.38 1.40
CA LEU A 126 -16.30 12.46 2.37
C LEU A 126 -16.17 13.10 3.75
N ASP A 127 -15.74 14.37 3.83
CA ASP A 127 -15.64 15.10 5.10
C ASP A 127 -16.99 15.21 5.79
N GLN A 128 -18.04 15.61 5.06
CA GLN A 128 -19.41 15.67 5.58
C GLN A 128 -19.91 14.30 6.03
N PHE A 129 -19.64 13.24 5.27
CA PHE A 129 -20.00 11.88 5.65
C PHE A 129 -19.31 11.44 6.95
N LEU A 130 -18.00 11.65 7.07
CA LEU A 130 -17.23 11.29 8.27
C LEU A 130 -17.67 12.13 9.48
N LEU A 131 -17.95 13.43 9.29
CA LEU A 131 -18.46 14.30 10.34
C LEU A 131 -19.80 13.78 10.89
N ALA A 132 -20.77 13.49 10.02
CA ALA A 132 -22.07 12.95 10.43
C ALA A 132 -21.92 11.67 11.25
N ARG A 133 -21.08 10.73 10.80
CA ARG A 133 -20.80 9.46 11.50
C ARG A 133 -20.08 9.67 12.84
N SER A 134 -19.22 10.67 12.93
CA SER A 134 -18.54 11.00 14.20
C SER A 134 -19.50 11.58 15.24
N MET A 135 -20.50 12.35 14.82
CA MET A 135 -21.48 12.96 15.73
C MET A 135 -22.46 11.95 16.34
N GLU A 136 -22.59 10.75 15.77
CA GLU A 136 -23.44 9.70 16.32
C GLU A 136 -22.87 9.08 17.62
N HIS A 137 -21.59 9.33 17.95
CA HIS A 137 -20.91 8.68 19.06
C HIS A 137 -19.84 9.55 19.72
N ASP A 138 -19.75 9.53 21.05
CA ASP A 138 -18.81 10.35 21.82
C ASP A 138 -17.34 9.87 21.78
N SER A 139 -17.00 8.89 20.94
CA SER A 139 -15.66 8.29 20.88
C SER A 139 -14.81 8.87 19.74
N PRO A 140 -13.69 9.54 20.03
CA PRO A 140 -12.85 10.17 19.00
C PRO A 140 -12.14 9.16 18.09
N THR A 141 -12.05 7.88 18.48
CA THR A 141 -11.40 6.82 17.68
C THR A 141 -12.39 6.00 16.86
N LEU A 142 -13.70 6.30 16.89
CA LEU A 142 -14.71 5.39 16.34
C LEU A 142 -14.52 5.15 14.83
N LEU A 143 -14.39 6.22 14.04
CA LEU A 143 -14.24 6.10 12.59
C LEU A 143 -13.07 5.20 12.21
N PHE A 144 -11.99 5.24 13.01
CA PHE A 144 -10.83 4.39 12.82
C PHE A 144 -11.10 2.91 13.12
N ARG A 145 -12.00 2.59 14.06
CA ARG A 145 -12.35 1.20 14.41
C ARG A 145 -13.37 0.57 13.46
N LEU A 146 -14.08 1.38 12.68
CA LEU A 146 -15.11 0.92 11.75
C LEU A 146 -14.55 0.64 10.34
N ALA A 147 -13.35 1.13 10.03
CA ALA A 147 -12.63 0.89 8.78
C ALA A 147 -11.90 -0.46 8.81
#